data_AF-A0A3P7JJ15-F1
#
_entry.id   AF-A0A3P7JJ15-F1
#
_cell.length_a   1.000
_cell.length_b   1.000
_cell.length_c   1.000
_cell.angle_alpha   90.00
_cell.angle_beta   90.00
_cell.angle_gamma   90.00
#
_symmetry.space_group_name_H-M   'P 1'
#
loop_
_entity.id
_entity.type
_entity.pdbx_description
1 polymer ?
#
loop_
_entity_poly.entity_id
_entity_poly.type
_entity_poly.pdbx_seq_one_letter_code
_entity_poly.pdbx_strand_id
1 'polypeptide(L)'
;MCTIAEEGIGKVIAHDKTGNVLRDTIFSISDTEEGLRLGRTKSGPFSIRFRQGEGIVYTPSRQLQPGSIHYLRVRAHSQSSNHPDSHFMLIISTGMYPF
;
A
#
# COMPACT_ATOMS: atom_id res chain seq x y z
N MET A 1 7.91 -25.90 3.24
CA MET A 1 8.08 -24.48 3.58
C MET A 1 6.72 -23.82 3.44
N CYS A 2 6.14 -23.35 4.55
CA CYS A 2 4.83 -22.69 4.51
C CYS A 2 5.07 -21.24 4.09
N THR A 3 4.69 -20.86 2.88
CA THR A 3 4.52 -19.46 2.50
C THR A 3 3.36 -18.93 3.31
N ILE A 4 3.64 -18.37 4.49
CA ILE A 4 2.70 -17.49 5.17
C ILE A 4 2.42 -16.39 4.14
N ALA A 5 1.22 -16.40 3.55
CA ALA A 5 0.76 -15.25 2.79
C ALA A 5 0.95 -14.06 3.72
N GLU A 6 1.72 -13.04 3.33
CA GLU A 6 1.85 -11.85 4.15
C GLU A 6 0.44 -11.23 4.28
N GLU A 7 -0.26 -11.55 5.37
CA GLU A 7 -1.61 -11.07 5.68
C GLU A 7 -1.52 -9.59 6.03
N GLY A 8 -1.47 -8.76 5.00
CA GLY A 8 -1.68 -7.32 5.11
C GLY A 8 -3.16 -6.97 5.14
N ILE A 9 -3.45 -5.73 5.50
CA ILE A 9 -4.81 -5.15 5.44
C ILE A 9 -5.17 -4.67 4.03
N GLY A 10 -4.20 -4.68 3.11
CA GLY A 10 -4.41 -4.36 1.70
C GLY A 10 -3.26 -4.87 0.84
N LYS A 11 -3.59 -5.30 -0.38
CA LYS A 11 -2.63 -5.73 -1.39
C LYS A 11 -2.76 -4.85 -2.64
N VAL A 12 -1.62 -4.47 -3.20
CA VAL A 12 -1.53 -3.65 -4.39
C VAL A 12 -0.57 -4.32 -5.37
N ILE A 13 -0.92 -4.36 -6.64
CA ILE A 13 -0.11 -5.01 -7.67
C ILE A 13 -0.07 -4.09 -8.88
N ALA A 14 1.14 -3.76 -9.33
CA ALA A 14 1.33 -2.97 -10.54
C ALA A 14 1.41 -3.91 -11.75
N HIS A 15 0.59 -3.63 -12.76
CA HIS A 15 0.60 -4.36 -14.02
C HIS A 15 0.96 -3.41 -15.17
N ASP A 16 1.61 -3.96 -16.19
CA ASP A 16 1.79 -3.26 -17.45
C ASP A 16 0.49 -3.28 -18.28
N LYS A 17 0.52 -2.64 -19.45
CA LYS A 17 -0.62 -2.57 -20.37
C LYS A 17 -1.11 -3.93 -20.89
N THR A 18 -0.31 -4.98 -20.73
CA THR A 18 -0.64 -6.36 -21.16
C THR A 18 -1.16 -7.22 -20.00
N GLY A 19 -1.20 -6.66 -18.79
CA GLY A 19 -1.64 -7.36 -17.58
C GLY A 19 -0.52 -8.14 -16.88
N ASN A 20 0.74 -7.99 -17.29
CA ASN A 20 1.87 -8.64 -16.62
C ASN A 20 2.33 -7.80 -15.42
N VAL A 21 2.72 -8.46 -14.33
CA VAL A 21 3.24 -7.77 -13.13
C VAL A 21 4.54 -7.04 -13.46
N LEU A 22 4.58 -5.74 -13.17
CA LEU A 22 5.77 -4.90 -13.28
C LEU A 22 6.69 -5.13 -12.07
N ARG A 23 7.59 -6.11 -12.19
CA ARG A 23 8.41 -6.62 -11.07
C ARG A 23 9.39 -5.61 -10.46
N ASP A 24 9.75 -4.58 -11.21
CA ASP A 24 10.63 -3.48 -10.82
C ASP A 24 9.87 -2.32 -10.15
N THR A 25 8.58 -2.50 -9.87
CA THR A 25 7.78 -1.47 -9.19
C THR A 25 8.15 -1.36 -7.71
N ILE A 26 8.41 -0.12 -7.29
CA ILE A 26 8.50 0.28 -5.88
C ILE A 26 7.22 1.02 -5.47
N PHE A 27 6.85 0.90 -4.19
CA PHE A 27 5.66 1.54 -3.67
C PHE A 27 5.99 2.54 -2.56
N SER A 28 5.23 3.64 -2.54
CA SER A 28 5.30 4.65 -1.49
C SER A 28 3.90 4.93 -0.93
N ILE A 29 3.80 5.29 0.36
CA ILE A 29 2.52 5.57 1.02
C ILE A 29 2.50 6.91 1.73
N SER A 30 1.30 7.49 1.85
CA SER A 30 1.04 8.71 2.62
C SER A 30 -0.38 8.72 3.14
N ASP A 31 -0.55 8.95 4.45
CA ASP A 31 -1.85 9.23 5.08
C ASP A 31 -2.20 10.72 5.09
N THR A 32 -1.29 11.58 4.61
CA THR A 32 -1.53 13.02 4.44
C THR A 32 -1.72 13.37 2.97
N GLU A 33 -2.32 14.54 2.72
CA GLU A 33 -2.47 15.10 1.37
C GLU A 33 -1.14 15.55 0.77
N GLU A 34 -0.20 15.96 1.61
CA GLU A 34 1.00 16.68 1.20
C GLU A 34 2.17 15.84 0.67
N GLY A 35 2.13 14.50 0.65
CA GLY A 35 3.33 13.85 0.12
C GLY A 35 3.42 12.35 0.01
N LEU A 36 3.11 11.87 -1.19
CA LEU A 36 3.64 10.61 -1.75
C LEU A 36 5.07 10.80 -2.24
N ARG A 37 5.98 11.00 -1.29
CA ARG A 37 7.42 11.05 -1.56
C ARG A 37 7.91 9.66 -1.96
N LEU A 38 8.69 9.58 -3.02
CA LEU A 38 9.22 8.32 -3.52
C LEU A 38 10.07 7.64 -2.44
N GLY A 39 9.84 6.34 -2.24
CA GLY A 39 10.54 5.53 -1.24
C GLY A 39 9.98 5.65 0.19
N ARG A 40 8.95 6.46 0.44
CA ARG A 40 8.33 6.55 1.76
C ARG A 40 7.50 5.29 2.04
N THR A 41 7.99 4.42 2.92
CA THR A 41 7.34 3.13 3.24
C THR A 41 6.48 3.16 4.50
N LYS A 42 6.40 4.30 5.19
CA LYS A 42 5.64 4.48 6.44
C LYS A 42 4.92 5.82 6.46
N SER A 43 3.67 5.82 6.91
CA SER A 43 2.89 7.03 7.15
C SER A 43 1.80 6.75 8.18
N GLY A 44 1.75 7.55 9.25
CA GLY A 44 0.87 7.31 10.39
C GLY A 44 0.99 5.88 10.93
N PRO A 45 -0.13 5.18 11.18
CA PRO A 45 -0.13 3.80 11.67
C PRO A 45 0.14 2.77 10.57
N PHE A 46 0.41 3.19 9.33
CA PHE A 46 0.52 2.31 8.17
C PHE A 46 1.96 2.14 7.71
N SER A 47 2.23 0.98 7.13
CA SER A 47 3.48 0.65 6.46
C SER A 47 3.20 -0.17 5.20
N ILE A 48 4.08 -0.05 4.22
CA ILE A 48 4.07 -0.89 3.02
C ILE A 48 5.39 -1.66 2.92
N ARG A 49 5.29 -2.96 2.65
CA ARG A 49 6.39 -3.80 2.18
C ARG A 49 6.12 -4.12 0.72
N PHE A 50 7.16 -4.25 -0.08
CA PHE A 50 6.98 -4.63 -1.47
C PHE A 50 8.10 -5.53 -1.96
N ARG A 51 7.75 -6.40 -2.90
CA ARG A 51 8.67 -7.31 -3.57
C ARG A 51 8.08 -7.69 -4.92
N GLN A 52 8.90 -7.65 -5.97
CA GLN A 52 8.54 -8.14 -7.31
C GLN A 52 7.21 -7.58 -7.85
N GLY A 53 6.96 -6.27 -7.68
CA GLY A 53 5.76 -5.62 -8.21
C GLY A 53 4.49 -5.77 -7.36
N GLU A 54 4.59 -6.46 -6.22
CA GLU A 54 3.52 -6.55 -5.23
C GLU A 54 3.87 -5.70 -4.01
N GLY A 55 2.90 -4.92 -3.54
CA GLY A 55 2.95 -4.17 -2.29
C GLY A 55 1.91 -4.66 -1.31
N ILE A 56 2.30 -4.89 -0.06
CA ILE A 56 1.43 -5.30 1.04
C ILE A 56 1.41 -4.19 2.08
N VAL A 57 0.23 -3.65 2.33
CA VAL A 57 -0.03 -2.63 3.35
C VAL A 57 -0.40 -3.32 4.65
N TYR A 58 0.21 -2.89 5.75
CA TYR A 58 -0.04 -3.41 7.08
C TYR A 58 -0.01 -2.29 8.12
N THR A 59 -0.60 -2.58 9.28
CA THR A 59 -0.57 -1.71 10.47
C THR A 59 0.40 -2.31 11.49
N PRO A 60 1.66 -1.86 11.57
CA PRO A 60 2.60 -2.36 12.59
C PRO A 60 2.05 -2.18 14.01
N SER A 61 1.26 -1.14 14.27
CA SER A 61 0.40 -1.04 15.45
C SER A 61 -0.89 -1.81 15.20
N ARG A 62 -1.09 -2.96 15.87
CA ARG A 62 -2.25 -3.84 15.66
C ARG A 62 -3.61 -3.20 15.96
N GLN A 63 -3.66 -2.05 16.62
CA GLN A 63 -4.91 -1.35 16.94
C GLN A 63 -5.01 -0.04 16.17
N LEU A 64 -5.91 -0.02 15.19
CA LEU A 64 -6.53 1.20 14.73
C LEU A 64 -7.68 1.56 15.68
N GLN A 65 -8.01 2.84 15.81
CA GLN A 65 -9.12 3.26 16.66
C GLN A 65 -10.44 2.68 16.12
N PRO A 66 -11.35 2.17 16.97
CA PRO A 66 -12.68 1.75 16.51
C PRO A 66 -13.49 2.91 15.93
N GLY A 67 -14.27 2.66 14.87
CA GLY A 67 -15.10 3.68 14.23
C GLY A 67 -14.33 4.75 13.44
N SER A 68 -13.04 4.54 13.17
CA SER A 68 -12.22 5.46 12.40
C SER A 68 -12.26 5.15 10.91
N ILE A 69 -12.09 6.20 10.10
CA ILE A 69 -11.87 6.10 8.67
C ILE A 69 -10.49 6.68 8.37
N HIS A 70 -9.63 5.87 7.75
CA HIS A 70 -8.31 6.28 7.34
C HIS A 70 -8.22 6.33 5.81
N TYR A 71 -7.69 7.44 5.30
CA TYR A 71 -7.40 7.64 3.88
C TYR A 71 -5.91 7.46 3.68
N LEU A 72 -5.53 6.39 2.99
CA LEU A 72 -4.14 6.09 2.68
C LEU A 72 -3.93 6.19 1.18
N ARG A 73 -3.07 7.10 0.75
CA ARG A 73 -2.66 7.18 -0.65
C ARG A 73 -1.45 6.26 -0.86
N VAL A 74 -1.39 5.66 -2.04
CA VAL A 74 -0.27 4.81 -2.47
C VAL A 74 0.17 5.25 -3.86
N ARG A 75 1.49 5.27 -4.07
CA ARG A 75 2.15 5.59 -5.34
C ARG A 75 2.95 4.37 -5.77
N ALA A 76 2.73 3.92 -7.00
CA ALA A 76 3.49 2.88 -7.67
C ALA A 76 4.40 3.53 -8.71
N HIS A 77 5.70 3.27 -8.60
CA HIS A 77 6.72 3.78 -9.52
C HIS A 77 7.52 2.60 -10.07
N SER A 78 7.56 2.46 -11.39
CA SER A 78 8.44 1.48 -12.05
C SER A 78 9.80 2.13 -12.28
N GLN A 79 10.87 1.45 -11.85
CA GLN A 79 12.24 1.96 -11.98
C GLN A 79 12.73 1.99 -13.42
N SER A 80 12.17 1.14 -14.30
CA SER A 80 12.56 1.01 -15.71
C SER A 80 11.60 1.71 -16.68
N SER A 81 10.40 2.11 -16.23
CA SER A 81 9.41 2.76 -17.07
C SER A 81 9.54 4.28 -17.04
N ASN A 82 9.38 4.91 -18.20
CA ASN A 82 9.27 6.36 -18.32
C ASN A 82 7.81 6.85 -18.22
N HIS A 83 6.86 5.97 -17.89
CA HIS A 83 5.46 6.36 -17.70
C HIS A 83 5.23 7.06 -16.37
N PRO A 84 4.20 7.93 -16.27
CA PRO A 84 3.82 8.56 -15.01
C PRO A 84 3.49 7.53 -13.94
N ASP A 85 3.75 7.90 -12.69
CA ASP A 85 3.42 7.05 -11.56
C ASP A 85 1.93 6.87 -11.40
N SER A 86 1.54 5.65 -11.03
CA SER A 86 0.16 5.34 -10.69
C SER A 86 -0.11 5.70 -9.24
N HIS A 87 -1.20 6.42 -9.01
CA HIS A 87 -1.64 6.84 -7.69
C HIS A 87 -3.03 6.26 -7.41
N PHE A 88 -3.23 5.69 -6.23
CA PHE A 88 -4.53 5.19 -5.82
C PHE A 88 -4.74 5.37 -4.31
N MET A 89 -6.00 5.31 -3.89
CA MET A 89 -6.43 5.53 -2.52
C MET A 89 -6.97 4.23 -1.93
N LEU A 90 -6.49 3.87 -0.76
CA LEU A 90 -7.02 2.84 0.11
C LEU A 90 -7.82 3.52 1.21
N ILE A 91 -9.07 3.12 1.37
CA ILE A 91 -9.94 3.57 2.46
C ILE A 91 -10.05 2.41 3.44
N ILE A 92 -9.62 2.63 4.68
CA ILE A 92 -9.65 1.63 5.74
C ILE A 92 -10.64 2.11 6.79
N SER A 93 -11.79 1.44 6.87
CA SER A 93 -12.84 1.70 7.85
C SER A 93 -12.78 0.63 8.95
N THR A 94 -12.67 1.05 10.20
CA THR A 94 -12.73 0.14 11.35
C THR A 94 -14.15 0.11 11.91
N GLY A 95 -14.66 -1.09 12.18
CA GLY A 95 -15.97 -1.25 12.81
C GLY A 95 -16.00 -0.72 14.25
N MET A 96 -17.20 -0.39 14.74
CA MET A 96 -17.45 -0.19 16.17
C MET A 96 -18.00 -1.50 16.77
N TYR A 97 -17.51 -1.86 17.95
CA TYR A 97 -17.97 -3.03 18.73
C TYR A 97 -19.42 -2.82 19.24
N PRO A 98 -20.25 -3.87 19.50
CA PRO A 98 -19.98 -5.29 19.41
C PRO A 98 -20.47 -5.89 18.07
N PHE A 99 -19.60 -6.63 17.41
CA PHE A 99 -19.96 -7.60 16.38
C PHE A 99 -19.83 -9.00 16.98
#